data_AF-A0A3S3SJR5-F1
#
_entry.id   AF-A0A3S3SJR5-F1
#
_cell.length_a   1.000
_cell.length_b   1.000
_cell.length_c   1.000
_cell.angle_alpha   90.00
_cell.angle_beta   90.00
_cell.angle_gamma   90.00
#
_symmetry.space_group_name_H-M   'P 1'
#
loop_
_entity.id
_entity.type
_entity.pdbx_description
1 polymer ?
#
loop_
_entity_poly.entity_id
_entity_poly.type
_entity_poly.pdbx_seq_one_letter_code
_entity_poly.pdbx_strand_id
1 'polypeptide(L)'
;VDFAQATAWKKKVLKKAWETFQQQTSLVGQDRFFTKLTDDHHWLKKYSLFMALKQRFGQQGWLQWPEKIRRCQPKAIQEAERELQEEIRYFQFEQYLFFRQWRNVQGYAQKKGIRIIGDLPIYVGLDSADVWANQEIFTLSPETGEPTHVAGVPPDYFSETGQLWGNPLYRWESTKAVQGKLFSWWGQRLQATLSTVDLIRIDHFRGFESYWSVPAKEETALNGSWKTGPGISFFQQMEDQLGDLPIIAEDLGVITPAVEKLRDDLDFPA
;
A
#
# COMPACT_ATOMS: atom_id res chain seq x y z
N VAL A 1 -19.69 -9.05 10.71
CA VAL A 1 -20.17 -8.38 9.48
C VAL A 1 -20.23 -9.43 8.38
N ASP A 2 -21.32 -9.53 7.62
CA ASP A 2 -21.35 -10.36 6.41
C ASP A 2 -20.67 -9.61 5.26
N PHE A 3 -19.42 -9.98 4.97
CA PHE A 3 -18.60 -9.28 3.97
C PHE A 3 -19.12 -9.45 2.54
N ALA A 4 -19.67 -10.62 2.19
CA ALA A 4 -20.15 -10.90 0.84
C ALA A 4 -21.41 -10.08 0.56
N GLN A 5 -22.38 -10.10 1.48
CA GLN A 5 -23.60 -9.33 1.35
C GLN A 5 -23.34 -7.82 1.37
N ALA A 6 -22.48 -7.35 2.29
CA ALA A 6 -22.12 -5.93 2.36
C ALA A 6 -21.44 -5.45 1.06
N THR A 7 -20.53 -6.25 0.49
CA THR A 7 -19.85 -5.92 -0.77
C THR A 7 -20.84 -5.83 -1.94
N ALA A 8 -21.70 -6.85 -2.10
CA ALA A 8 -22.69 -6.87 -3.17
C ALA A 8 -23.68 -5.70 -3.07
N TRP A 9 -24.11 -5.37 -1.86
CA TRP A 9 -25.02 -4.25 -1.62
C TRP A 9 -24.33 -2.89 -1.86
N LYS A 10 -23.14 -2.65 -1.29
CA LYS A 10 -22.41 -1.38 -1.46
C LYS A 10 -22.09 -1.11 -2.92
N LYS A 11 -21.66 -2.11 -3.70
CA LYS A 11 -21.42 -1.96 -5.15
C LYS A 11 -22.65 -1.44 -5.89
N LYS A 12 -23.84 -1.97 -5.59
CA LYS A 12 -25.10 -1.51 -6.22
C LYS A 12 -25.39 -0.04 -5.87
N VAL A 13 -25.24 0.33 -4.60
CA VAL A 13 -25.54 1.69 -4.14
C VAL A 13 -24.52 2.70 -4.66
N LEU A 14 -23.23 2.36 -4.65
CA LEU A 14 -22.15 3.21 -5.18
C LEU A 14 -22.30 3.45 -6.68
N LYS A 15 -22.66 2.43 -7.45
CA LYS A 15 -22.96 2.59 -8.88
C LYS A 15 -24.13 3.56 -9.13
N LYS A 16 -25.24 3.42 -8.39
CA LYS A 16 -26.36 4.35 -8.50
C LYS A 16 -25.99 5.78 -8.09
N ALA A 17 -25.16 5.90 -7.05
CA ALA A 17 -24.64 7.20 -6.61
C ALA A 17 -23.74 7.85 -7.67
N TRP A 18 -22.90 7.07 -8.35
CA TRP A 18 -22.09 7.53 -9.46
C TRP A 18 -22.94 8.03 -10.63
N GLU A 19 -23.93 7.25 -11.07
CA GLU A 19 -24.86 7.64 -12.14
C GLU A 19 -25.57 8.97 -11.80
N THR A 20 -26.01 9.12 -10.54
CA THR A 20 -26.64 10.36 -10.06
C THR A 20 -25.65 11.53 -10.03
N PHE A 21 -24.42 11.29 -9.57
CA PHE A 21 -23.36 12.28 -9.53
C PHE A 21 -22.99 12.78 -10.93
N GLN A 22 -22.94 11.89 -11.93
CA GLN A 22 -22.70 12.28 -13.32
C GLN A 22 -23.83 13.15 -13.90
N GLN A 23 -25.08 12.93 -13.48
CA GLN A 23 -26.26 13.67 -13.98
C GLN A 23 -26.45 15.03 -13.30
N GLN A 24 -26.28 15.10 -11.99
CA GLN A 24 -26.50 16.33 -11.21
C GLN A 24 -25.35 17.32 -11.37
N THR A 25 -24.14 16.81 -11.52
CA THR A 25 -22.96 17.60 -11.85
C THR A 25 -22.81 17.55 -13.37
N SER A 26 -23.52 18.42 -14.09
CA SER A 26 -23.40 18.55 -15.56
C SER A 26 -21.96 18.75 -16.04
N LEU A 27 -21.03 19.00 -15.11
CA LEU A 27 -19.59 18.82 -15.28
C LEU A 27 -19.03 18.17 -14.01
N VAL A 28 -18.73 16.86 -14.02
CA VAL A 28 -17.93 16.17 -12.98
C VAL A 28 -16.59 16.89 -12.70
N GLY A 29 -16.15 17.80 -13.60
CA GLY A 29 -15.02 18.71 -13.37
C GLY A 29 -15.32 20.00 -12.58
N GLN A 30 -16.54 20.19 -12.05
CA GLN A 30 -16.89 21.37 -11.22
C GLN A 30 -16.88 21.09 -9.72
N ASP A 31 -16.94 19.82 -9.28
CA ASP A 31 -16.74 19.49 -7.87
C ASP A 31 -15.25 19.67 -7.54
N ARG A 32 -14.94 20.82 -6.93
CA ARG A 32 -13.58 21.21 -6.56
C ARG A 32 -12.89 20.18 -5.67
N PHE A 33 -13.65 19.47 -4.83
CA PHE A 33 -13.06 18.47 -3.94
C PHE A 33 -12.71 17.19 -4.72
N PHE A 34 -13.57 16.74 -5.63
CA PHE A 34 -13.28 15.63 -6.54
C PHE A 34 -12.03 15.92 -7.39
N THR A 35 -11.98 17.08 -8.05
CA THR A 35 -10.82 17.49 -8.86
C THR A 35 -9.55 17.58 -8.03
N LYS A 36 -9.63 18.24 -6.86
CA LYS A 36 -8.47 18.37 -5.98
C LYS A 36 -7.95 17.00 -5.51
N LEU A 37 -8.83 16.07 -5.16
CA LEU A 37 -8.43 14.73 -4.77
C LEU A 37 -7.72 13.99 -5.92
N THR A 38 -8.25 14.09 -7.14
CA THR A 38 -7.64 13.42 -8.30
C THR A 38 -6.30 14.02 -8.69
N ASP A 39 -6.08 15.31 -8.42
CA ASP A 39 -4.85 16.02 -8.76
C ASP A 39 -3.76 15.87 -7.67
N ASP A 40 -4.15 15.94 -6.39
CA ASP A 40 -3.21 15.91 -5.25
C ASP A 40 -2.68 14.51 -4.93
N HIS A 41 -3.38 13.44 -5.32
CA HIS A 41 -3.04 12.07 -4.94
C HIS A 41 -2.53 11.24 -6.12
N HIS A 42 -1.22 11.29 -6.35
CA HIS A 42 -0.57 10.55 -7.44
C HIS A 42 -0.86 9.03 -7.43
N TRP A 43 -1.00 8.43 -6.24
CA TRP A 43 -1.34 7.01 -6.09
C TRP A 43 -2.73 6.68 -6.68
N LEU A 44 -3.67 7.63 -6.66
CA LEU A 44 -5.05 7.42 -7.08
C LEU A 44 -5.14 7.10 -8.57
N LYS A 45 -4.29 7.71 -9.40
CA LYS A 45 -4.23 7.41 -10.84
C LYS A 45 -3.90 5.94 -11.09
N LYS A 46 -2.88 5.41 -10.42
CA LYS A 46 -2.45 4.01 -10.57
C LYS A 46 -3.46 3.05 -9.95
N TYR A 47 -4.01 3.39 -8.79
CA TYR A 47 -5.05 2.61 -8.12
C TYR A 47 -6.30 2.45 -8.99
N SER A 48 -6.86 3.56 -9.49
CA SER A 48 -8.12 3.51 -10.25
C SER A 48 -7.96 2.78 -11.58
N LEU A 49 -6.80 2.92 -12.24
CA LEU A 49 -6.47 2.12 -13.43
C LEU A 49 -6.33 0.64 -13.09
N PHE A 50 -5.63 0.29 -12.01
CA PHE A 50 -5.50 -1.09 -11.55
C PHE A 50 -6.89 -1.71 -11.29
N MET A 51 -7.78 -1.01 -10.61
CA MET A 51 -9.14 -1.48 -10.33
C MET A 51 -9.97 -1.66 -11.59
N ALA A 52 -9.88 -0.73 -12.55
CA ALA A 52 -10.55 -0.84 -13.85
C ALA A 52 -10.04 -2.03 -14.66
N LEU A 53 -8.72 -2.25 -14.70
CA LEU A 53 -8.12 -3.41 -15.35
C LEU A 53 -8.51 -4.72 -14.66
N LYS A 54 -8.51 -4.74 -13.32
CA LYS A 54 -8.95 -5.89 -12.54
C LYS A 54 -10.39 -6.25 -12.85
N GLN A 55 -11.28 -5.25 -12.98
CA GLN A 55 -12.65 -5.48 -13.42
C GLN A 55 -12.72 -6.02 -14.86
N ARG A 56 -11.96 -5.43 -15.79
CA ARG A 56 -11.90 -5.86 -17.20
C ARG A 56 -11.45 -7.33 -17.34
N PHE A 57 -10.52 -7.77 -16.51
CA PHE A 57 -9.98 -9.13 -16.52
C PHE A 57 -10.65 -10.04 -15.48
N GLY A 58 -11.92 -9.81 -15.14
CA GLY A 58 -12.72 -10.76 -14.37
C GLY A 58 -12.27 -10.93 -12.92
N GLN A 59 -11.73 -9.88 -12.29
CA GLN A 59 -11.20 -9.86 -10.92
C GLN A 59 -9.95 -10.72 -10.70
N GLN A 60 -9.32 -11.20 -11.78
CA GLN A 60 -8.05 -11.92 -11.71
C GLN A 60 -6.92 -11.00 -11.25
N GLY A 61 -5.95 -11.59 -10.55
CA GLY A 61 -4.76 -10.85 -10.11
C GLY A 61 -3.85 -10.47 -11.28
N TRP A 62 -3.07 -9.41 -11.11
CA TRP A 62 -2.35 -8.79 -12.24
C TRP A 62 -1.33 -9.70 -12.94
N LEU A 63 -0.85 -10.76 -12.27
CA LEU A 63 0.02 -11.77 -12.88
C LEU A 63 -0.65 -12.53 -14.03
N GLN A 64 -1.98 -12.59 -14.04
CA GLN A 64 -2.79 -13.30 -15.05
C GLN A 64 -3.20 -12.38 -16.21
N TRP A 65 -2.90 -11.08 -16.13
CA TRP A 65 -3.26 -10.12 -17.18
C TRP A 65 -2.37 -10.29 -18.42
N PRO A 66 -2.82 -9.80 -19.59
CA PRO A 66 -2.01 -9.77 -20.79
C PRO A 66 -0.65 -9.13 -20.53
N GLU A 67 0.42 -9.72 -21.07
CA GLU A 67 1.80 -9.38 -20.73
C GLU A 67 2.08 -7.86 -20.84
N LYS A 68 1.57 -7.21 -21.89
CA LYS A 68 1.77 -5.77 -22.11
C LYS A 68 1.20 -4.91 -20.98
N ILE A 69 0.06 -5.31 -20.40
CA ILE A 69 -0.56 -4.64 -19.26
C ILE A 69 0.15 -5.05 -17.96
N ARG A 70 0.42 -6.35 -17.79
CA ARG A 70 1.16 -6.90 -16.64
C ARG A 70 2.51 -6.20 -16.46
N ARG A 71 3.21 -5.89 -17.55
CA ARG A 71 4.52 -5.20 -17.59
C ARG A 71 4.44 -3.68 -17.69
N CYS A 72 3.24 -3.09 -17.55
CA CYS A 72 3.05 -1.64 -17.61
C CYS A 72 3.63 -1.00 -18.89
N GLN A 73 3.55 -1.66 -20.05
CA GLN A 73 4.10 -1.11 -21.29
C GLN A 73 3.39 0.21 -21.65
N PRO A 74 4.14 1.31 -21.87
CA PRO A 74 3.55 2.66 -21.96
C PRO A 74 2.39 2.78 -22.95
N LYS A 75 2.52 2.22 -24.15
CA LYS A 75 1.46 2.26 -25.18
C LYS A 75 0.20 1.51 -24.75
N ALA A 76 0.35 0.32 -24.18
CA ALA A 76 -0.78 -0.50 -23.73
C ALA A 76 -1.50 0.13 -22.53
N ILE A 77 -0.75 0.77 -21.62
CA ILE A 77 -1.31 1.52 -20.51
C ILE A 77 -2.08 2.74 -21.00
N GLN A 78 -1.52 3.52 -21.93
CA GLN A 78 -2.20 4.70 -22.47
C GLN A 78 -3.49 4.34 -23.23
N GLU A 79 -3.47 3.23 -23.97
CA GLU A 79 -4.67 2.70 -24.64
C GLU A 79 -5.73 2.25 -23.62
N ALA A 80 -5.33 1.52 -22.58
CA ALA A 80 -6.23 1.10 -21.51
C ALA A 80 -6.81 2.30 -20.73
N GLU A 81 -6.01 3.34 -20.45
CA GLU A 81 -6.49 4.57 -19.81
C GLU A 81 -7.57 5.27 -20.64
N ARG A 82 -7.43 5.27 -21.98
CA ARG A 82 -8.44 5.83 -22.88
C ARG A 82 -9.70 4.99 -22.95
N GLU A 83 -9.55 3.67 -23.04
CA GLU A 83 -10.69 2.74 -23.16
C GLU A 83 -11.50 2.61 -21.88
N LEU A 84 -10.84 2.70 -20.72
CA LEU A 84 -11.43 2.49 -19.40
C LEU A 84 -11.67 3.80 -18.64
N GLN A 85 -11.77 4.92 -19.37
CA GLN A 85 -11.84 6.24 -18.75
C GLN A 85 -13.02 6.36 -17.76
N GLU A 86 -14.19 5.83 -18.12
CA GLU A 86 -15.38 5.89 -17.27
C GLU A 86 -15.24 5.00 -16.03
N GLU A 87 -14.69 3.80 -16.17
CA GLU A 87 -14.40 2.90 -15.04
C GLU A 87 -13.35 3.50 -14.10
N ILE A 88 -12.30 4.12 -14.64
CA ILE A 88 -11.28 4.82 -13.84
C ILE A 88 -11.93 5.92 -13.01
N ARG A 89 -12.79 6.74 -13.62
CA ARG A 89 -13.51 7.82 -12.93
C ARG A 89 -14.47 7.30 -11.87
N TYR A 90 -15.12 6.17 -12.13
CA TYR A 90 -15.95 5.49 -11.12
C TYR A 90 -15.12 5.10 -9.88
N PHE A 91 -13.94 4.49 -10.05
CA PHE A 91 -13.09 4.15 -8.91
C PHE A 91 -12.49 5.38 -8.21
N GLN A 92 -12.21 6.46 -8.95
CA GLN A 92 -11.86 7.75 -8.33
C GLN A 92 -13.02 8.30 -7.49
N PHE A 93 -14.26 8.15 -7.97
CA PHE A 93 -15.45 8.58 -7.23
C PHE A 93 -15.66 7.79 -5.93
N GLU A 94 -15.42 6.48 -5.94
CA GLU A 94 -15.44 5.68 -4.71
C GLU A 94 -14.44 6.22 -3.67
N GLN A 95 -13.22 6.53 -4.10
CA GLN A 95 -12.20 7.12 -3.22
C GLN A 95 -12.61 8.52 -2.75
N TYR A 96 -13.18 9.35 -3.63
CA TYR A 96 -13.73 10.64 -3.24
C TYR A 96 -14.78 10.56 -2.15
N LEU A 97 -15.72 9.62 -2.25
CA LEU A 97 -16.73 9.44 -1.21
C LEU A 97 -16.09 9.01 0.11
N PHE A 98 -15.10 8.11 0.06
CA PHE A 98 -14.36 7.67 1.24
C PHE A 98 -13.65 8.85 1.91
N PHE A 99 -12.79 9.57 1.19
CA PHE A 99 -12.01 10.69 1.75
C PHE A 99 -12.92 11.83 2.23
N ARG A 100 -14.04 12.09 1.55
CA ARG A 100 -15.02 13.09 1.99
C ARG A 100 -15.62 12.72 3.35
N GLN A 101 -16.06 11.47 3.49
CA GLN A 101 -16.64 10.99 4.75
C GLN A 101 -15.59 10.92 5.85
N TRP A 102 -14.39 10.45 5.53
CA TRP A 102 -13.30 10.34 6.49
C TRP A 102 -12.84 11.68 7.03
N ARG A 103 -12.71 12.71 6.18
CA ARG A 103 -12.39 14.08 6.63
C ARG A 103 -13.44 14.65 7.57
N ASN A 104 -14.71 14.30 7.40
CA ASN A 104 -15.76 14.71 8.34
C ASN A 104 -15.59 14.04 9.71
N VAL A 105 -15.21 12.76 9.73
CA VAL A 105 -14.91 12.02 10.97
C VAL A 105 -13.69 12.63 11.67
N GLN A 106 -12.58 12.81 10.94
CA GLN A 106 -11.35 13.39 11.47
C GLN A 106 -11.58 14.82 11.99
N GLY A 107 -12.29 15.66 11.22
CA GLY A 107 -12.64 17.01 11.65
C GLY A 107 -13.54 17.05 12.89
N TYR A 108 -14.40 16.04 13.09
CA TYR A 108 -15.19 15.91 14.30
C TYR A 108 -14.35 15.44 15.50
N ALA A 109 -13.47 14.45 15.30
CA ALA A 109 -12.54 13.98 16.32
C ALA A 109 -11.62 15.11 16.82
N GLN A 110 -11.05 15.89 15.89
CA GLN A 110 -10.20 17.03 16.20
C GLN A 110 -10.93 18.09 17.05
N LYS A 111 -12.18 18.42 16.73
CA LYS A 111 -13.02 19.33 17.53
C LYS A 111 -13.30 18.83 18.94
N LYS A 112 -13.12 17.53 19.20
CA LYS A 112 -13.25 16.88 20.50
C LYS A 112 -11.90 16.64 21.18
N GLY A 113 -10.79 17.08 20.59
CA GLY A 113 -9.45 16.81 21.10
C GLY A 113 -9.04 15.33 21.02
N ILE A 114 -9.70 14.55 20.15
CA ILE A 114 -9.39 13.13 19.93
C ILE A 114 -8.43 13.02 18.74
N ARG A 115 -7.33 12.29 18.94
CA ARG A 115 -6.40 11.86 17.89
C ARG A 115 -6.74 10.45 17.40
N ILE A 116 -6.51 10.19 16.12
CA ILE A 116 -6.74 8.91 15.45
C ILE A 116 -5.40 8.25 15.15
N ILE A 117 -5.23 7.02 15.63
CA ILE A 117 -4.08 6.17 15.31
C ILE A 117 -4.48 5.28 14.13
N GLY A 118 -3.74 5.37 13.03
CA GLY A 118 -3.81 4.44 11.92
C GLY A 118 -2.89 3.24 12.11
N ASP A 119 -3.03 2.26 11.23
CA ASP A 119 -2.22 1.04 11.21
C ASP A 119 -1.69 0.81 9.79
N LEU A 120 -0.39 0.65 9.66
CA LEU A 120 0.31 0.49 8.40
C LEU A 120 1.09 -0.84 8.41
N PRO A 121 0.58 -1.86 7.71
CA PRO A 121 1.35 -3.08 7.44
C PRO A 121 2.70 -2.74 6.81
N ILE A 122 3.82 -3.29 7.29
CA ILE A 122 5.11 -3.04 6.63
C ILE A 122 5.07 -3.48 5.16
N TYR A 123 4.51 -4.65 4.86
CA TYR A 123 4.41 -5.20 3.51
C TYR A 123 3.08 -4.91 2.84
N VAL A 124 3.08 -4.90 1.51
CA VAL A 124 1.88 -4.80 0.67
C VAL A 124 1.50 -6.16 0.09
N GLY A 125 0.25 -6.33 -0.31
CA GLY A 125 -0.20 -7.56 -0.98
C GLY A 125 0.38 -7.68 -2.39
N LEU A 126 0.67 -8.90 -2.86
CA LEU A 126 1.16 -9.14 -4.22
C LEU A 126 0.19 -8.60 -5.27
N ASP A 127 -1.11 -8.91 -5.13
CA ASP A 127 -2.14 -8.46 -6.05
C ASP A 127 -2.66 -7.05 -5.71
N SER A 128 -1.78 -6.07 -5.85
CA SER A 128 -2.03 -4.66 -5.52
C SER A 128 -1.55 -3.72 -6.62
N ALA A 129 -2.13 -2.51 -6.64
CA ALA A 129 -1.64 -1.42 -7.47
C ALA A 129 -0.20 -1.02 -7.11
N ASP A 130 0.17 -1.16 -5.83
CA ASP A 130 1.51 -0.86 -5.33
C ASP A 130 2.57 -1.72 -6.01
N VAL A 131 2.36 -3.04 -6.05
CA VAL A 131 3.31 -3.98 -6.66
C VAL A 131 3.25 -3.89 -8.18
N TRP A 132 2.06 -3.88 -8.77
CA TRP A 132 1.90 -3.85 -10.23
C TRP A 132 2.54 -2.59 -10.86
N ALA A 133 2.36 -1.42 -10.24
CA ALA A 133 2.86 -0.16 -10.79
C ALA A 133 4.33 0.14 -10.46
N ASN A 134 4.92 -0.56 -9.48
CA ASN A 134 6.28 -0.29 -8.99
C ASN A 134 7.13 -1.56 -8.89
N GLN A 135 6.97 -2.51 -9.83
CA GLN A 135 7.59 -3.84 -9.80
C GLN A 135 9.10 -3.82 -9.52
N GLU A 136 9.82 -2.78 -9.95
CA GLU A 136 11.27 -2.68 -9.79
C GLU A 136 11.74 -2.58 -8.33
N ILE A 137 10.89 -2.15 -7.40
CA ILE A 137 11.25 -1.98 -5.98
C ILE A 137 11.02 -3.27 -5.17
N PHE A 138 10.44 -4.30 -5.79
CA PHE A 138 10.11 -5.59 -5.16
C PHE A 138 10.98 -6.74 -5.71
N THR A 139 11.20 -7.79 -4.91
CA THR A 139 11.96 -8.98 -5.30
C THR A 139 11.12 -9.91 -6.19
N LEU A 140 10.97 -9.52 -7.46
CA LEU A 140 10.17 -10.23 -8.46
C LEU A 140 11.04 -10.85 -9.57
N SER A 141 10.57 -11.94 -10.15
CA SER A 141 11.14 -12.55 -11.35
C SER A 141 11.00 -11.61 -12.55
N PRO A 142 12.10 -11.25 -13.23
CA PRO A 142 12.04 -10.46 -14.46
C PRO A 142 11.25 -11.13 -15.59
N GLU A 143 11.08 -12.45 -15.55
CA GLU A 143 10.41 -13.25 -16.58
C GLU A 143 8.90 -13.41 -16.30
N THR A 144 8.53 -13.78 -15.07
CA THR A 144 7.13 -14.07 -14.70
C THR A 144 6.43 -12.92 -13.97
N GLY A 145 7.19 -12.09 -13.24
CA GLY A 145 6.65 -11.08 -12.32
C GLY A 145 6.29 -11.64 -10.93
N GLU A 146 6.42 -12.95 -10.72
CA GLU A 146 6.15 -13.59 -9.43
C GLU A 146 7.26 -13.27 -8.42
N PRO A 147 6.96 -13.24 -7.10
CA PRO A 147 7.99 -13.11 -6.08
C PRO A 147 9.02 -14.23 -6.17
N THR A 148 10.31 -13.88 -6.06
CA THR A 148 11.37 -14.90 -5.88
C THR A 148 11.56 -15.27 -4.41
N HIS A 149 11.27 -14.31 -3.53
CA HIS A 149 11.22 -14.46 -2.08
C HIS A 149 9.99 -13.75 -1.54
N VAL A 150 9.50 -14.24 -0.41
CA VAL A 150 8.32 -13.73 0.28
C VAL A 150 8.58 -13.50 1.75
N ALA A 151 7.76 -12.63 2.34
CA ALA A 151 7.77 -12.31 3.75
C ALA A 151 7.23 -13.46 4.60
N GLY A 152 7.72 -13.49 5.83
CA GLY A 152 7.26 -14.35 6.91
C GLY A 152 7.99 -14.02 8.20
N VAL A 153 7.90 -14.93 9.16
CA VAL A 153 8.70 -14.93 10.39
C VAL A 153 9.23 -16.35 10.63
N PRO A 154 10.44 -16.50 11.20
CA PRO A 154 11.00 -17.81 11.48
C PRO A 154 10.19 -18.56 12.55
N PRO A 155 10.46 -19.85 12.75
CA PRO A 155 9.98 -20.54 13.93
C PRO A 155 10.36 -19.81 15.22
N ASP A 156 9.44 -19.83 16.16
CA ASP A 156 9.64 -19.34 17.51
C ASP A 156 8.96 -20.28 18.51
N TYR A 157 8.92 -19.90 19.78
CA TYR A 157 8.30 -20.71 20.82
C TYR A 157 6.77 -20.80 20.70
N PHE A 158 6.14 -20.01 19.82
CA PHE A 158 4.70 -20.07 19.51
C PHE A 158 4.39 -20.84 18.23
N SER A 159 5.34 -20.93 17.27
CA SER A 159 5.16 -21.65 16.01
C SER A 159 6.40 -22.46 15.61
N GLU A 160 6.25 -23.79 15.55
CA GLU A 160 7.32 -24.72 15.13
C GLU A 160 7.78 -24.50 13.68
N THR A 161 6.92 -23.98 12.80
CA THR A 161 7.21 -23.78 11.37
C THR A 161 7.30 -22.31 10.96
N GLY A 162 7.21 -21.40 11.94
CA GLY A 162 7.11 -19.96 11.72
C GLY A 162 5.78 -19.58 11.06
N GLN A 163 5.77 -18.48 10.32
CA GLN A 163 4.59 -18.06 9.55
C GLN A 163 5.02 -17.59 8.17
N LEU A 164 4.41 -18.16 7.13
CA LEU A 164 4.64 -17.77 5.75
C LEU A 164 3.51 -16.81 5.32
N TRP A 165 3.81 -15.53 5.17
CA TRP A 165 2.79 -14.52 4.86
C TRP A 165 2.58 -14.34 3.36
N GLY A 166 3.60 -14.59 2.54
CA GLY A 166 3.48 -14.59 1.08
C GLY A 166 3.58 -13.21 0.43
N ASN A 167 3.75 -12.13 1.19
CA ASN A 167 3.94 -10.79 0.63
C ASN A 167 5.28 -10.69 -0.13
N PRO A 168 5.36 -9.94 -1.25
CA PRO A 168 6.63 -9.66 -1.89
C PRO A 168 7.52 -8.79 -0.98
N LEU A 169 8.83 -9.07 -1.01
CA LEU A 169 9.82 -8.31 -0.25
C LEU A 169 10.31 -7.09 -1.03
N TYR A 170 10.73 -6.05 -0.30
CA TYR A 170 11.35 -4.87 -0.88
C TYR A 170 12.81 -5.14 -1.25
N ARG A 171 13.30 -4.42 -2.27
CA ARG A 171 14.71 -4.46 -2.70
C ARG A 171 15.54 -3.41 -1.98
N TRP A 172 15.63 -3.52 -0.66
CA TRP A 172 16.43 -2.63 0.19
C TRP A 172 17.92 -2.66 -0.20
N GLU A 173 18.48 -3.85 -0.43
CA GLU A 173 19.85 -4.06 -0.91
C GLU A 173 19.87 -4.10 -2.45
N SER A 174 19.85 -2.92 -3.09
CA SER A 174 19.82 -2.79 -4.56
C SER A 174 20.63 -1.59 -5.05
N THR A 175 20.56 -1.28 -6.34
CA THR A 175 21.22 -0.09 -6.88
C THR A 175 20.63 1.18 -6.29
N LYS A 176 21.43 2.26 -6.21
CA LYS A 176 20.98 3.58 -5.72
C LYS A 176 19.71 4.08 -6.43
N ALA A 177 19.56 3.77 -7.72
CA ALA A 177 18.38 4.15 -8.48
C ALA A 177 17.11 3.42 -8.00
N VAL A 178 17.20 2.12 -7.68
CA VAL A 178 16.07 1.35 -7.13
C VAL A 178 15.77 1.78 -5.70
N GLN A 179 16.80 2.01 -4.86
CA GLN A 179 16.63 2.52 -3.51
C GLN A 179 15.95 3.89 -3.50
N GLY A 180 16.38 4.82 -4.38
CA GLY A 180 15.73 6.14 -4.50
C GLY A 180 14.25 6.05 -4.87
N LYS A 181 13.87 5.12 -5.75
CA LYS A 181 12.46 4.86 -6.07
C LYS A 181 11.70 4.27 -4.90
N LEU A 182 12.29 3.31 -4.19
CA LEU A 182 11.69 2.67 -3.03
C LEU A 182 11.45 3.68 -1.89
N PHE A 183 12.41 4.55 -1.63
CA PHE A 183 12.28 5.61 -0.63
C PHE A 183 11.24 6.65 -1.07
N SER A 184 11.22 7.04 -2.35
CA SER A 184 10.16 7.93 -2.85
C SER A 184 8.77 7.30 -2.73
N TRP A 185 8.64 5.99 -2.98
CA TRP A 185 7.38 5.26 -2.82
C TRP A 185 6.96 5.21 -1.35
N TRP A 186 7.89 4.94 -0.43
CA TRP A 186 7.62 4.97 1.02
C TRP A 186 7.24 6.37 1.52
N GLY A 187 7.91 7.43 1.05
CA GLY A 187 7.56 8.81 1.38
C GLY A 187 6.13 9.16 0.95
N GLN A 188 5.76 8.78 -0.28
CA GLN A 188 4.37 8.94 -0.77
C GLN A 188 3.37 8.13 0.05
N ARG A 189 3.73 6.91 0.47
CA ARG A 189 2.89 6.03 1.29
C ARG A 189 2.64 6.61 2.68
N LEU A 190 3.70 7.08 3.36
CA LEU A 190 3.61 7.73 4.67
C LEU A 190 2.81 9.03 4.57
N GLN A 191 3.11 9.88 3.59
CA GLN A 191 2.37 11.12 3.37
C GLN A 191 0.88 10.88 3.13
N ALA A 192 0.52 9.90 2.29
CA ALA A 192 -0.87 9.55 2.03
C ALA A 192 -1.57 9.05 3.31
N THR A 193 -0.88 8.24 4.12
CA THR A 193 -1.43 7.71 5.37
C THR A 193 -1.60 8.82 6.41
N LEU A 194 -0.59 9.66 6.63
CA LEU A 194 -0.64 10.81 7.55
C LEU A 194 -1.68 11.86 7.13
N SER A 195 -2.09 11.88 5.85
CA SER A 195 -3.22 12.71 5.43
C SER A 195 -4.58 12.23 5.97
N THR A 196 -4.62 11.03 6.56
CA THR A 196 -5.84 10.40 7.10
C THR A 196 -5.81 10.18 8.61
N VAL A 197 -4.66 10.15 9.24
CA VAL A 197 -4.53 9.82 10.67
C VAL A 197 -3.52 10.75 11.33
N ASP A 198 -3.62 10.89 12.64
CA ASP A 198 -2.73 11.75 13.42
C ASP A 198 -1.43 11.03 13.80
N LEU A 199 -1.47 9.70 13.95
CA LEU A 199 -0.31 8.84 14.20
C LEU A 199 -0.43 7.55 13.39
N ILE A 200 0.69 6.89 13.12
CA ILE A 200 0.76 5.61 12.42
C ILE A 200 1.42 4.56 13.31
N ARG A 201 0.69 3.49 13.66
CA ARG A 201 1.36 2.24 14.08
C ARG A 201 1.94 1.57 12.85
N ILE A 202 3.25 1.34 12.81
CA ILE A 202 3.85 0.52 11.76
C ILE A 202 3.97 -0.90 12.28
N ASP A 203 3.17 -1.78 11.69
CA ASP A 203 3.14 -3.22 11.97
C ASP A 203 4.45 -3.88 11.55
N HIS A 204 4.94 -4.81 12.37
CA HIS A 204 6.19 -5.53 12.15
C HIS A 204 7.38 -4.58 11.94
N PHE A 205 7.50 -3.56 12.80
CA PHE A 205 8.54 -2.52 12.73
C PHE A 205 9.95 -3.10 12.67
N ARG A 206 10.17 -4.26 13.31
CA ARG A 206 11.46 -4.96 13.27
C ARG A 206 11.98 -5.22 11.86
N GLY A 207 11.08 -5.32 10.87
CA GLY A 207 11.37 -5.45 9.44
C GLY A 207 12.28 -4.36 8.87
N PHE A 208 12.32 -3.18 9.51
CA PHE A 208 13.23 -2.09 9.12
C PHE A 208 14.67 -2.30 9.61
N GLU A 209 14.89 -3.07 10.68
CA GLU A 209 16.23 -3.47 11.13
C GLU A 209 16.71 -4.71 10.37
N SER A 210 15.88 -5.75 10.35
CA SER A 210 16.11 -6.96 9.58
C SER A 210 14.78 -7.62 9.24
N TYR A 211 14.71 -8.46 8.21
CA TYR A 211 13.48 -9.17 7.85
C TYR A 211 13.74 -10.61 7.46
N TRP A 212 12.77 -11.48 7.71
CA TRP A 212 12.86 -12.88 7.35
C TRP A 212 12.44 -13.08 5.89
N SER A 213 13.37 -13.57 5.09
CA SER A 213 13.22 -13.76 3.65
C SER A 213 13.15 -15.24 3.33
N VAL A 214 11.99 -15.71 2.88
CA VAL A 214 11.75 -17.11 2.53
C VAL A 214 11.71 -17.27 1.00
N PRO A 215 12.43 -18.24 0.38
CA PRO A 215 12.26 -18.54 -1.03
C PRO A 215 10.80 -18.83 -1.37
N ALA A 216 10.26 -18.23 -2.44
CA ALA A 216 8.82 -18.26 -2.73
C ALA A 216 8.25 -19.65 -3.07
N LYS A 217 9.11 -20.65 -3.29
CA LYS A 217 8.73 -22.04 -3.56
C LYS A 217 8.50 -22.86 -2.29
N GLU A 218 8.88 -22.34 -1.12
CA GLU A 218 8.68 -23.03 0.15
C GLU A 218 7.20 -23.02 0.56
N GLU A 219 6.77 -24.09 1.22
CA GLU A 219 5.41 -24.19 1.79
C GLU A 219 5.34 -23.67 3.24
N THR A 220 6.49 -23.48 3.88
CA THR A 220 6.62 -23.01 5.27
C THR A 220 7.71 -21.94 5.39
N ALA A 221 7.83 -21.29 6.56
CA ALA A 221 8.84 -20.26 6.79
C ALA A 221 10.19 -20.82 7.31
N LEU A 222 10.34 -22.14 7.45
CA LEU A 222 11.52 -22.78 8.01
C LEU A 222 12.82 -22.43 7.26
N ASN A 223 12.77 -22.48 5.93
CA ASN A 223 13.95 -22.34 5.07
C ASN A 223 14.18 -20.89 4.64
N GLY A 224 13.91 -19.93 5.53
CA GLY A 224 14.23 -18.52 5.32
C GLY A 224 15.60 -18.11 5.82
N SER A 225 15.92 -16.83 5.66
CA SER A 225 17.12 -16.22 6.24
C SER A 225 16.85 -14.77 6.62
N TRP A 226 17.51 -14.30 7.68
CA TRP A 226 17.51 -12.88 8.03
C TRP A 226 18.26 -12.07 6.97
N LYS A 227 17.63 -10.99 6.52
CA LYS A 227 18.20 -9.97 5.63
C LYS A 227 18.19 -8.63 6.35
N THR A 228 19.15 -7.77 6.02
CA THR A 228 19.24 -6.44 6.64
C THR A 228 18.16 -5.54 6.08
N GLY A 229 17.39 -4.89 6.95
CA GLY A 229 16.50 -3.81 6.57
C GLY A 229 17.28 -2.51 6.32
N PRO A 230 16.59 -1.42 5.94
CA PRO A 230 17.26 -0.15 5.64
C PRO A 230 17.71 0.64 6.89
N GLY A 231 17.27 0.23 8.08
CA GLY A 231 17.66 0.78 9.37
C GLY A 231 17.31 2.26 9.53
N ILE A 232 18.06 2.93 10.40
CA ILE A 232 17.84 4.34 10.78
C ILE A 232 17.90 5.30 9.58
N SER A 233 18.70 4.97 8.56
CA SER A 233 18.88 5.82 7.37
C SER A 233 17.58 6.03 6.58
N PHE A 234 16.68 5.03 6.63
CA PHE A 234 15.34 5.16 6.06
C PHE A 234 14.53 6.23 6.78
N PHE A 235 14.43 6.15 8.09
CA PHE A 235 13.61 7.06 8.88
C PHE A 235 14.15 8.49 8.85
N GLN A 236 15.47 8.68 8.90
CA GLN A 236 16.10 9.98 8.71
C GLN A 236 15.72 10.61 7.36
N GLN A 237 15.74 9.83 6.28
CA GLN A 237 15.35 10.34 4.97
C GLN A 237 13.83 10.60 4.88
N MET A 238 12.99 9.86 5.60
CA MET A 238 11.55 10.14 5.67
C MET A 238 11.28 11.41 6.48
N GLU A 239 12.02 11.64 7.56
CA GLU A 239 11.93 12.85 8.39
C GLU A 239 12.41 14.09 7.62
N ASP A 240 13.52 13.98 6.87
CA ASP A 240 14.00 15.04 5.97
C ASP A 240 12.95 15.43 4.92
N GLN A 241 12.13 14.48 4.46
CA GLN A 241 11.12 14.69 3.42
C GLN A 241 9.77 15.18 3.96
N LEU A 242 9.35 14.67 5.12
CA LEU A 242 7.98 14.82 5.62
C LEU A 242 7.90 15.68 6.89
N GLY A 243 9.04 15.96 7.52
CA GLY A 243 9.12 16.52 8.86
C GLY A 243 8.89 15.44 9.93
N ASP A 244 8.33 15.87 11.06
CA ASP A 244 8.05 14.99 12.19
C ASP A 244 7.28 13.72 11.78
N LEU A 245 7.71 12.57 12.31
CA LEU A 245 7.17 11.26 11.99
C LEU A 245 6.43 10.70 13.21
N PRO A 246 5.11 10.91 13.34
CA PRO A 246 4.33 10.45 14.49
C PRO A 246 4.05 8.94 14.38
N ILE A 247 5.09 8.14 14.58
CA ILE A 247 5.09 6.69 14.42
C ILE A 247 5.03 6.01 15.77
N ILE A 248 4.26 4.92 15.85
CA ILE A 248 4.28 3.94 16.93
C ILE A 248 4.89 2.66 16.33
N ALA A 249 5.96 2.16 16.94
CA ALA A 249 6.66 0.96 16.48
C ALA A 249 6.00 -0.29 17.08
N GLU A 250 5.33 -1.09 16.25
CA GLU A 250 4.89 -2.41 16.72
C GLU A 250 6.09 -3.33 16.87
N ASP A 251 6.37 -3.75 18.11
CA ASP A 251 7.54 -4.53 18.49
C ASP A 251 7.20 -5.75 19.37
N LEU A 252 6.07 -6.40 19.09
CA LEU A 252 5.71 -7.64 19.79
C LEU A 252 6.50 -8.84 19.21
N GLY A 253 6.58 -9.90 20.02
CA GLY A 253 7.30 -11.14 19.69
C GLY A 253 8.74 -11.13 20.17
N VAL A 254 9.58 -11.99 19.59
CA VAL A 254 11.01 -12.05 19.94
C VAL A 254 11.75 -10.93 19.21
N ILE A 255 12.05 -9.86 19.95
CA ILE A 255 12.77 -8.68 19.45
C ILE A 255 14.23 -8.73 19.87
N THR A 256 15.12 -8.20 19.02
CA THR A 256 16.56 -8.13 19.27
C THR A 256 16.94 -6.76 19.84
N PRO A 257 18.05 -6.65 20.60
CA PRO A 257 18.54 -5.36 21.07
C PRO A 257 18.81 -4.33 19.95
N ALA A 258 19.07 -4.79 18.72
CA ALA A 258 19.25 -3.91 17.57
C ALA A 258 17.94 -3.24 17.14
N VAL A 259 16.81 -3.94 17.23
CA VAL A 259 15.47 -3.39 16.94
C VAL A 259 15.06 -2.42 18.05
N GLU A 260 15.29 -2.76 19.31
CA GLU A 260 15.05 -1.86 20.45
C GLU A 260 15.87 -0.57 20.28
N LYS A 261 17.17 -0.70 19.95
CA LYS A 261 18.02 0.44 19.67
C LYS A 261 17.50 1.29 18.52
N LEU A 262 17.03 0.67 17.41
CA LEU A 262 16.48 1.41 16.28
C LEU A 262 15.24 2.21 16.70
N ARG A 263 14.32 1.62 17.46
CA ARG A 263 13.13 2.30 18.00
C ARG A 263 13.53 3.47 18.90
N ASP A 264 14.43 3.23 19.85
CA ASP A 264 14.83 4.20 20.87
C ASP A 264 15.65 5.36 20.27
N ASP A 265 16.53 5.08 19.30
CA ASP A 265 17.28 6.12 18.57
C ASP A 265 16.35 7.07 17.79
N LEU A 266 15.15 6.60 17.42
CA LEU A 266 14.12 7.36 16.71
C LEU A 266 13.07 7.99 17.63
N ASP A 267 13.17 7.76 18.95
CA ASP A 267 12.19 8.19 19.96
C ASP A 267 10.75 7.73 19.66
N PHE A 268 10.61 6.55 19.02
CA PHE A 268 9.30 5.98 18.71
C PHE A 268 8.75 5.20 19.92
N PRO A 269 7.50 5.47 20.36
CA PRO A 269 6.85 4.64 21.35
C PRO A 269 6.51 3.24 20.78
N ALA A 270 6.44 2.25 21.66
CA ALA A 270 5.89 0.92 21.41
C ALA A 270 4.38 0.87 21.71
#